data_AF-A0A1C1CSW2-F1
#
_entry.id   AF-A0A1C1CSW2-F1
#
_cell.length_a   1.000
_cell.length_b   1.000
_cell.length_c   1.000
_cell.angle_alpha   90.00
_cell.angle_beta   90.00
_cell.angle_gamma   90.00
#
_symmetry.space_group_name_H-M   'P 1'
#
loop_
_entity.id
_entity.type
_entity.pdbx_description
1 polymer ?
#
loop_
_entity_poly.entity_id
_entity_poly.type
_entity_poly.pdbx_seq_one_letter_code
_entity_poly.pdbx_strand_id
1 'polypeptide(L)'
;MPNAEEAVFRRGAAFTFDPHSYLELVEKVRKPISPESRTIFAPSFDHAVKDPVANDISISPTARIILFEGLYTALDEEGWRDAHALMDETWFVDADIPTATERVAKRNYAAGISSSYEESLDRTEKSDMRNAREVLEKRLPVQEIVPSVEDESWKSEEVDNMEKNLKKLEDNGIEVDDDDDDDDGADLRKQRMSRMDSIALLAADGVGM
;
A
#
# COMPACT_ATOMS: atom_id res chain seq x y z
N MET A 1 -17.04 -15.15 3.66
CA MET A 1 -17.16 -13.80 4.26
C MET A 1 -18.59 -13.28 4.08
N PRO A 2 -19.17 -12.62 5.10
CA PRO A 2 -20.57 -12.17 5.05
C PRO A 2 -20.82 -11.02 4.05
N ASN A 3 -19.82 -10.20 3.74
CA ASN A 3 -19.91 -9.11 2.77
C ASN A 3 -18.74 -9.17 1.77
N ALA A 4 -18.98 -9.70 0.57
CA ALA A 4 -17.95 -9.88 -0.44
C ALA A 4 -17.49 -8.55 -1.05
N GLU A 5 -18.40 -7.59 -1.26
CA GLU A 5 -18.06 -6.27 -1.82
C GLU A 5 -17.14 -5.50 -0.86
N GLU A 6 -17.45 -5.52 0.44
CA GLU A 6 -16.58 -4.91 1.45
C GLU A 6 -15.21 -5.60 1.52
N ALA A 7 -15.15 -6.92 1.41
CA ALA A 7 -13.88 -7.64 1.41
C ALA A 7 -13.00 -7.28 0.21
N VAL A 8 -13.60 -7.08 -0.97
CA VAL A 8 -12.89 -6.61 -2.16
C VAL A 8 -12.42 -5.17 -2.00
N PHE A 9 -13.28 -4.29 -1.45
CA PHE A 9 -12.92 -2.90 -1.20
C PHE A 9 -11.82 -2.74 -0.15
N ARG A 10 -11.92 -3.49 0.95
CA ARG A 10 -10.96 -3.55 2.07
C ARG A 10 -9.83 -4.55 1.82
N ARG A 11 -9.60 -4.97 0.58
CA ARG A 11 -8.49 -5.87 0.27
C ARG A 11 -7.18 -5.29 0.80
N GLY A 12 -6.44 -6.11 1.53
CA GLY A 12 -5.22 -5.67 2.21
C GLY A 12 -5.46 -5.30 3.68
N ALA A 13 -6.69 -5.34 4.19
CA ALA A 13 -7.00 -5.29 5.61
C ALA A 13 -6.65 -6.63 6.31
N ALA A 14 -6.38 -6.60 7.62
CA ALA A 14 -5.93 -7.76 8.39
C ALA A 14 -6.85 -8.98 8.22
N PHE A 15 -8.17 -8.79 8.28
CA PHE A 15 -9.16 -9.86 8.15
C PHE A 15 -9.22 -10.51 6.75
N THR A 16 -8.55 -9.91 5.74
CA THR A 16 -8.44 -10.48 4.39
C THR A 16 -7.25 -11.42 4.21
N PHE A 17 -6.41 -11.54 5.24
CA PHE A 17 -5.28 -12.49 5.29
C PHE A 17 -5.62 -13.72 6.12
N ASP A 18 -4.79 -14.76 5.98
CA ASP A 18 -4.83 -15.97 6.79
C ASP A 18 -3.68 -15.96 7.81
N PRO A 19 -3.92 -15.46 9.04
CA PRO A 19 -2.89 -15.40 10.08
C PRO A 19 -2.47 -16.78 10.59
N HIS A 20 -3.32 -17.81 10.42
CA HIS A 20 -3.00 -19.16 10.84
C HIS A 20 -1.99 -19.81 9.90
N SER A 21 -2.19 -19.68 8.59
CA SER A 21 -1.21 -20.12 7.59
C SER A 21 0.13 -19.37 7.72
N TYR A 22 0.09 -18.08 8.07
CA TYR A 22 1.29 -17.31 8.40
C TYR A 22 2.02 -17.88 9.63
N LEU A 23 1.30 -18.12 10.74
CA LEU A 23 1.85 -18.73 11.95
C LEU A 23 2.47 -20.10 11.66
N GLU A 24 1.78 -20.98 10.93
CA GLU A 24 2.32 -22.29 10.57
C GLU A 24 3.65 -22.21 9.81
N LEU A 25 3.80 -21.22 8.92
CA LEU A 25 5.04 -21.00 8.18
C LEU A 25 6.16 -20.56 9.13
N VAL A 26 5.88 -19.62 10.04
CA VAL A 26 6.84 -19.16 11.05
C VAL A 26 7.26 -20.31 11.96
N GLU A 27 6.33 -21.14 12.43
CA GLU A 27 6.62 -22.33 13.23
C GLU A 27 7.49 -23.36 12.49
N LYS A 28 7.24 -23.57 11.19
CA LYS A 28 8.07 -24.47 10.36
C LYS A 28 9.49 -23.93 10.25
N VAL A 29 9.64 -22.63 10.01
CA VAL A 29 10.94 -21.95 9.90
C VAL A 29 11.70 -21.95 11.22
N ARG A 30 11.01 -21.83 12.36
CA ARG A 30 11.63 -21.76 13.69
C ARG A 30 12.25 -23.08 14.15
N LYS A 31 11.88 -24.21 13.54
CA LYS A 31 12.41 -25.52 13.92
C LYS A 31 13.94 -25.56 13.75
N PRO A 32 14.68 -26.17 14.70
CA PRO A 32 16.13 -26.33 14.58
C PRO A 32 16.51 -27.04 13.27
N ILE A 33 17.53 -26.51 12.59
CA ILE A 33 18.05 -27.10 11.36
C ILE A 33 18.88 -28.35 11.70
N SER A 34 18.60 -29.46 11.02
CA SER A 34 19.35 -30.71 11.09
C SER A 34 19.79 -31.16 9.69
N PRO A 35 20.68 -32.17 9.57
CA PRO A 35 21.04 -32.74 8.27
C PRO A 35 19.85 -33.29 7.47
N GLU A 36 18.74 -33.62 8.14
CA GLU A 36 17.50 -34.13 7.54
C GLU A 36 16.50 -33.02 7.20
N SER A 37 16.77 -31.76 7.57
CA SER A 37 15.90 -30.63 7.25
C SER A 37 15.72 -30.50 5.75
N ARG A 38 14.46 -30.38 5.33
CA ARG A 38 14.08 -30.19 3.93
C ARG A 38 13.75 -28.73 3.66
N THR A 39 13.80 -28.36 2.39
CA THR A 39 13.30 -27.07 1.91
C THR A 39 11.86 -26.87 2.37
N ILE A 40 11.60 -25.74 3.01
CA ILE A 40 10.25 -25.27 3.34
C ILE A 40 9.76 -24.45 2.16
N PHE A 41 8.45 -24.50 1.89
CA PHE A 41 7.85 -23.67 0.85
C PHE A 41 6.85 -22.70 1.48
N ALA A 42 6.91 -21.45 1.05
CA ALA A 42 6.02 -20.37 1.42
C ALA A 42 5.17 -19.93 0.21
N PRO A 43 3.98 -19.38 0.42
CA PRO A 43 3.17 -18.86 -0.68
C PRO A 43 3.75 -17.55 -1.23
N SER A 44 3.51 -17.29 -2.51
CA SER A 44 3.64 -15.96 -3.12
C SER A 44 2.25 -15.42 -3.50
N PHE A 45 2.21 -14.31 -4.23
CA PHE A 45 0.97 -13.70 -4.69
C PHE A 45 1.07 -13.29 -6.16
N ASP A 46 0.15 -13.76 -7.00
CA ASP A 46 0.09 -13.39 -8.41
C ASP A 46 -0.76 -12.12 -8.59
N HIS A 47 -0.14 -11.01 -8.99
CA HIS A 47 -0.82 -9.73 -9.19
C HIS A 47 -1.67 -9.67 -10.48
N ALA A 48 -1.47 -10.56 -11.45
CA ALA A 48 -2.28 -10.64 -12.66
C ALA A 48 -3.58 -11.41 -12.40
N VAL A 49 -3.50 -12.56 -11.72
CA VAL A 49 -4.66 -13.38 -11.34
C VAL A 49 -5.31 -12.88 -10.04
N LYS A 50 -4.59 -12.07 -9.26
CA LYS A 50 -5.02 -11.53 -7.97
C LYS A 50 -5.27 -12.62 -6.93
N ASP A 51 -4.45 -13.67 -6.89
CA ASP A 51 -4.64 -14.81 -5.98
C ASP A 51 -3.28 -15.33 -5.43
N PRO A 52 -3.23 -15.89 -4.21
CA PRO A 52 -2.02 -16.51 -3.68
C PRO A 52 -1.60 -17.75 -4.48
N VAL A 53 -0.29 -17.92 -4.68
CA VAL A 53 0.30 -19.11 -5.28
C VAL A 53 0.94 -19.95 -4.19
N ALA A 54 0.38 -21.12 -3.90
CA ALA A 54 0.86 -21.99 -2.85
C ALA A 54 2.24 -22.61 -3.20
N ASN A 55 3.11 -22.71 -2.19
CA ASN A 55 4.43 -23.34 -2.27
C ASN A 55 5.39 -22.76 -3.34
N ASP A 56 5.29 -21.47 -3.66
CA ASP A 56 6.06 -20.83 -4.72
C ASP A 56 7.46 -20.37 -4.26
N ILE A 57 7.58 -19.90 -3.01
CA ILE A 57 8.85 -19.40 -2.46
C ILE A 57 9.57 -20.54 -1.74
N SER A 58 10.76 -20.90 -2.21
CA SER A 58 11.60 -21.92 -1.56
C SER A 58 12.50 -21.33 -0.48
N ILE A 59 12.40 -21.85 0.73
CA ILE A 59 13.26 -21.53 1.88
C ILE A 59 14.18 -22.72 2.11
N SER A 60 15.42 -22.59 1.63
CA SER A 60 16.44 -23.63 1.74
C SER A 60 16.80 -23.89 3.21
N PRO A 61 17.09 -25.15 3.61
CA PRO A 61 17.64 -25.43 4.94
C PRO A 61 19.00 -24.76 5.14
N THR A 62 19.68 -24.25 4.10
CA THR A 62 20.91 -23.45 4.22
C THR A 62 20.66 -21.99 4.57
N ALA A 63 19.41 -21.50 4.49
CA ALA A 63 19.07 -20.14 4.90
C ALA A 63 19.36 -19.95 6.39
N ARG A 64 19.91 -18.78 6.74
CA ARG A 64 20.28 -18.42 8.12
C ARG A 64 19.56 -17.19 8.64
N ILE A 65 19.10 -16.35 7.72
CA ILE A 65 18.33 -15.14 8.01
C ILE A 65 17.09 -15.23 7.11
N ILE A 66 15.92 -15.07 7.70
CA ILE A 66 14.63 -15.04 7.00
C ILE A 66 13.94 -13.77 7.47
N LEU A 67 13.57 -12.90 6.52
CA LEU A 67 12.84 -11.68 6.80
C LEU A 67 11.37 -11.92 6.53
N PHE A 68 10.53 -11.66 7.53
CA PHE A 68 9.08 -11.54 7.35
C PHE A 68 8.73 -10.06 7.32
N GLU A 69 8.36 -9.57 6.14
CA GLU A 69 7.92 -8.20 5.93
C GLU A 69 6.41 -8.16 5.73
N GLY A 70 5.74 -7.23 6.39
CA GLY A 70 4.31 -7.02 6.21
C GLY A 70 3.74 -6.03 7.21
N LEU A 71 2.55 -5.52 6.91
CA LEU A 71 1.85 -4.53 7.71
C LEU A 71 1.41 -5.08 9.08
N TYR A 72 1.16 -6.39 9.18
CA TYR A 72 0.52 -7.02 10.35
C TYR A 72 1.42 -7.92 11.19
N THR A 73 2.72 -7.99 10.90
CA THR A 73 3.66 -8.90 11.57
C THR A 73 3.80 -8.65 13.08
N ALA A 74 3.43 -7.46 13.54
CA ALA A 74 3.38 -7.07 14.95
C ALA A 74 1.98 -6.63 15.42
N LEU A 75 0.91 -7.06 14.75
CA LEU A 75 -0.47 -6.77 15.16
C LEU A 75 -0.86 -7.62 16.39
N ASP A 76 -1.44 -7.00 17.42
CA ASP A 76 -1.90 -7.67 18.64
C ASP A 76 -3.23 -8.43 18.44
N GLU A 77 -3.27 -9.33 17.46
CA GLU A 77 -4.42 -10.19 17.15
C GLU A 77 -3.96 -11.65 17.01
N GLU A 78 -4.90 -12.59 17.14
CA GLU A 78 -4.62 -14.04 17.06
C GLU A 78 -3.90 -14.40 15.75
N GLY A 79 -2.94 -15.33 15.85
CA GLY A 79 -2.05 -15.76 14.77
C GLY A 79 -0.89 -14.80 14.52
N TRP A 80 -1.16 -13.49 14.42
CA TRP A 80 -0.11 -12.47 14.30
C TRP A 80 0.73 -12.36 15.57
N ARG A 81 0.06 -12.25 16.72
CA ARG A 81 0.67 -12.17 18.06
C ARG A 81 1.49 -13.42 18.37
N ASP A 82 0.98 -14.58 18.01
CA ASP A 82 1.64 -15.87 18.21
C ASP A 82 2.91 -15.98 17.36
N ALA A 83 2.83 -15.57 16.09
CA ALA A 83 3.98 -15.55 15.20
C ALA A 83 5.03 -14.51 15.62
N HIS A 84 4.59 -13.33 16.07
CA HIS A 84 5.46 -12.28 16.62
C HIS A 84 6.29 -12.81 17.80
N ALA A 85 5.70 -13.61 18.69
CA ALA A 85 6.40 -14.19 19.83
C ALA A 85 7.51 -15.21 19.46
N LEU A 86 7.52 -15.67 18.20
CA LEU A 86 8.54 -16.61 17.69
C LEU A 86 9.71 -15.92 16.97
N MET A 87 9.62 -14.61 16.73
CA MET A 87 10.64 -13.85 16.02
C MET A 87 11.88 -13.65 16.89
N ASP A 88 13.07 -13.73 16.28
CA ASP A 88 14.32 -13.39 16.96
C ASP A 88 14.50 -11.87 17.09
N GLU A 89 14.05 -11.11 16.08
CA GLU A 89 14.09 -9.65 16.02
C GLU A 89 12.81 -9.12 15.35
N THR A 90 12.29 -7.98 15.84
CA THR A 90 11.09 -7.31 15.33
C THR A 90 11.34 -5.82 15.21
N TRP A 91 11.07 -5.29 14.01
CA TRP A 91 11.40 -3.93 13.63
C TRP A 91 10.15 -3.26 13.09
N PHE A 92 10.00 -1.96 13.34
CA PHE A 92 8.90 -1.16 12.81
C PHE A 92 9.42 0.05 12.06
N VAL A 93 9.00 0.20 10.80
CA VAL A 93 9.29 1.40 10.01
C VAL A 93 8.22 2.44 10.31
N ASP A 94 8.62 3.52 10.97
CA ASP A 94 7.72 4.56 11.46
C ASP A 94 7.57 5.69 10.44
N ALA A 95 6.37 5.81 9.88
CA ALA A 95 5.96 6.93 9.04
C ALA A 95 4.68 7.51 9.62
N ASP A 96 4.62 8.82 9.80
CA ASP A 96 3.39 9.47 10.24
C ASP A 96 2.29 9.33 9.16
N ILE A 97 1.04 9.32 9.62
CA ILE A 97 -0.12 9.08 8.75
C ILE A 97 -0.18 10.07 7.57
N PRO A 98 -0.04 11.41 7.76
CA PRO A 98 0.00 12.34 6.63
C PRO A 98 1.04 11.99 5.57
N THR A 99 2.29 11.74 5.97
CA THR A 99 3.37 11.34 5.06
C THR A 99 3.04 10.03 4.33
N ALA A 100 2.53 9.03 5.05
CA ALA A 100 2.14 7.75 4.47
C ALA A 100 0.98 7.90 3.47
N THR A 101 -0.04 8.71 3.78
CA THR A 101 -1.17 9.02 2.90
C THR A 101 -0.68 9.60 1.58
N GLU A 102 0.17 10.63 1.62
CA GLU A 102 0.69 11.26 0.42
C GLU A 102 1.49 10.29 -0.44
N ARG A 103 2.41 9.53 0.16
CA ARG A 103 3.26 8.57 -0.58
C ARG A 103 2.44 7.46 -1.24
N VAL A 104 1.49 6.88 -0.52
CA VAL A 104 0.62 5.82 -1.05
C VAL A 104 -0.30 6.36 -2.15
N ALA A 105 -0.91 7.53 -1.94
CA ALA A 105 -1.79 8.16 -2.93
C ALA A 105 -1.03 8.51 -4.22
N LYS A 106 0.19 9.05 -4.11
CA LYS A 106 1.07 9.33 -5.26
C LYS A 106 1.40 8.06 -6.03
N ARG A 107 1.80 6.99 -5.33
CA ARG A 107 2.12 5.70 -5.95
C ARG A 107 0.90 5.09 -6.65
N ASN A 108 -0.26 5.10 -5.98
CA ASN A 108 -1.49 4.55 -6.54
C ASN A 108 -1.96 5.32 -7.78
N TYR A 109 -1.82 6.66 -7.76
CA TYR A 109 -2.16 7.49 -8.90
C TYR A 109 -1.19 7.28 -10.06
N ALA A 110 0.12 7.24 -9.78
CA ALA A 110 1.14 6.94 -10.79
C ALA A 110 0.95 5.55 -11.43
N ALA A 111 0.46 4.57 -10.67
CA ALA A 111 0.11 3.24 -11.16
C ALA A 111 -1.23 3.17 -11.92
N GLY A 112 -1.95 4.29 -12.08
CA GLY A 112 -3.23 4.36 -12.79
C GLY A 112 -4.41 3.71 -12.04
N ILE A 113 -4.31 3.51 -10.73
CA ILE A 113 -5.37 2.88 -9.92
C ILE A 113 -6.59 3.81 -9.75
N SER A 114 -6.36 5.12 -9.76
CA SER A 114 -7.38 6.17 -9.63
C SER A 114 -7.31 7.14 -10.80
N SER A 115 -8.45 7.71 -11.17
CA SER A 115 -8.57 8.63 -12.30
C SER A 115 -7.98 10.01 -12.00
N SER A 116 -7.96 10.41 -10.73
CA SER A 116 -7.37 11.66 -10.25
C SER A 116 -6.56 11.45 -8.97
N TYR A 117 -5.70 12.43 -8.66
CA TYR A 117 -4.95 12.42 -7.40
C TYR A 117 -5.87 12.60 -6.18
N GLU A 118 -6.93 13.40 -6.29
CA GLU A 118 -7.92 13.58 -5.22
C GLU A 118 -8.68 12.28 -4.91
N GLU A 119 -9.08 11.53 -5.95
CA GLU A 119 -9.68 10.20 -5.77
C GLU A 119 -8.69 9.23 -5.12
N SER A 120 -7.41 9.28 -5.51
CA SER A 120 -6.36 8.45 -4.93
C SER A 120 -6.17 8.73 -3.44
N LEU A 121 -6.19 10.01 -3.03
CA LEU A 121 -6.13 10.43 -1.62
C LEU A 121 -7.34 9.90 -0.83
N ASP A 122 -8.56 10.11 -1.34
CA ASP A 122 -9.79 9.64 -0.69
C ASP A 122 -9.82 8.12 -0.52
N ARG A 123 -9.41 7.37 -1.54
CA ARG A 123 -9.31 5.91 -1.50
C ARG A 123 -8.27 5.45 -0.48
N THR A 124 -7.09 6.07 -0.49
CA THR A 124 -5.98 5.76 0.43
C THR A 124 -6.41 6.02 1.89
N GLU A 125 -7.13 7.10 2.13
CA GLU A 125 -7.64 7.46 3.46
C GLU A 125 -8.67 6.45 3.97
N LYS A 126 -9.61 6.03 3.11
CA LYS A 126 -10.70 5.10 3.46
C LYS A 126 -10.23 3.65 3.61
N SER A 127 -9.16 3.24 2.92
CA SER A 127 -8.66 1.87 2.92
C SER A 127 -7.32 1.73 3.64
N ASP A 128 -6.24 2.21 3.03
CA ASP A 128 -4.87 2.02 3.52
C ASP A 128 -4.64 2.66 4.89
N MET A 129 -5.11 3.89 5.11
CA MET A 129 -4.93 4.57 6.39
C MET A 129 -5.80 4.00 7.50
N ARG A 130 -6.93 3.35 7.17
CA ARG A 130 -7.68 2.57 8.15
C ARG A 130 -6.85 1.38 8.64
N ASN A 131 -6.14 0.71 7.75
CA ASN A 131 -5.25 -0.39 8.10
C ASN A 131 -4.03 0.11 8.91
N ALA A 132 -3.45 1.25 8.52
CA ALA A 132 -2.33 1.86 9.25
C ALA A 132 -2.72 2.24 10.68
N ARG A 133 -3.90 2.85 10.88
CA ARG A 133 -4.42 3.19 12.22
C ARG A 133 -4.62 1.96 13.08
N GLU A 134 -5.17 0.89 12.52
CA GLU A 134 -5.35 -0.38 13.24
C GLU A 134 -4.00 -0.94 13.73
N VAL A 135 -2.97 -0.91 12.87
CA VAL A 135 -1.62 -1.32 13.28
C VAL A 135 -1.07 -0.41 14.37
N LEU A 136 -1.17 0.91 14.23
CA LEU A 136 -0.65 1.86 15.22
C LEU A 136 -1.36 1.74 16.58
N GLU A 137 -2.67 1.51 16.58
CA GLU A 137 -3.48 1.36 17.80
C GLU A 137 -3.22 0.03 18.52
N LYS A 138 -2.96 -1.05 17.77
CA LYS A 138 -2.83 -2.42 18.29
C LYS A 138 -1.45 -3.03 18.08
N ARG A 139 -0.39 -2.23 17.96
CA ARG A 139 0.95 -2.76 17.73
C ARG A 139 1.50 -3.39 19.01
N LEU A 140 2.06 -4.59 18.87
CA LEU A 140 2.93 -5.18 19.88
C LEU A 140 4.24 -4.38 20.03
N PRO A 141 4.90 -4.45 21.19
CA PRO A 141 6.24 -3.89 21.35
C PRO A 141 7.22 -4.54 20.36
N VAL A 142 7.98 -3.71 19.66
CA VAL A 142 9.08 -4.16 18.78
C VAL A 142 10.42 -3.82 19.40
N GLN A 143 11.50 -4.46 18.94
CA GLN A 143 12.85 -4.19 19.44
C GLN A 143 13.40 -2.88 18.88
N GLU A 144 13.14 -2.59 17.60
CA GLU A 144 13.69 -1.42 16.92
C GLU A 144 12.62 -0.63 16.17
N ILE A 145 12.72 0.70 16.20
CA ILE A 145 11.89 1.62 15.43
C ILE A 145 12.81 2.40 14.48
N VAL A 146 12.55 2.26 13.19
CA VAL A 146 13.32 2.91 12.13
C VAL A 146 12.47 4.03 11.54
N PRO A 147 12.83 5.31 11.69
CA PRO A 147 12.07 6.40 11.11
C PRO A 147 12.14 6.34 9.58
N SER A 148 10.99 6.46 8.93
CA SER A 148 10.88 6.59 7.48
C SER A 148 11.20 8.03 7.09
N VAL A 149 12.31 8.21 6.39
CA VAL A 149 12.75 9.51 5.88
C VAL A 149 12.47 9.61 4.39
N GLU A 150 12.15 10.81 3.91
CA GLU A 150 12.07 11.05 2.46
C GLU A 150 13.48 11.06 1.88
N ASP A 151 13.70 10.22 0.87
CA ASP A 151 14.95 10.14 0.13
C ASP A 151 14.64 10.23 -1.37
N GLU A 152 14.83 11.44 -1.90
CA GLU A 152 14.61 11.76 -3.31
C GLU A 152 15.43 10.87 -4.26
N SER A 153 16.55 10.27 -3.80
CA SER A 153 17.34 9.35 -4.61
C SER A 153 16.67 7.99 -4.84
N TRP A 154 15.64 7.65 -4.06
CA TRP A 154 14.84 6.42 -4.18
C TRP A 154 13.46 6.66 -4.82
N LYS A 155 13.17 7.88 -5.28
CA LYS A 155 11.92 8.19 -5.97
C LYS A 155 11.83 7.44 -7.30
N SER A 156 10.71 6.77 -7.56
CA SER A 156 10.52 6.04 -8.82
C SER A 156 10.25 7.00 -9.98
N GLU A 157 10.59 6.58 -11.20
CA GLU A 157 10.36 7.39 -12.41
C GLU A 157 8.86 7.67 -12.63
N GLU A 158 7.98 6.73 -12.30
CA GLU A 158 6.53 6.90 -12.43
C GLU A 158 6.02 8.00 -11.48
N VAL A 159 6.51 8.02 -10.23
CA VAL A 159 6.14 9.04 -9.25
C VAL A 159 6.71 10.41 -9.66
N ASP A 160 7.97 10.47 -10.08
CA ASP A 160 8.59 11.72 -10.54
C ASP A 160 7.87 12.32 -11.76
N ASN A 161 7.50 11.49 -12.73
CA ASN A 161 6.73 11.92 -13.90
C ASN A 161 5.33 12.41 -13.52
N MET A 162 4.66 11.70 -12.61
CA MET A 162 3.34 12.10 -12.09
C MET A 162 3.41 13.44 -11.36
N GLU A 163 4.39 13.66 -10.47
CA GLU A 163 4.56 14.94 -9.75
C GLU A 163 4.82 16.11 -10.70
N LYS A 164 5.65 15.91 -11.73
CA LYS A 164 5.88 16.91 -12.78
C LYS A 164 4.60 17.24 -13.55
N ASN A 165 3.75 16.26 -13.81
CA ASN A 165 2.49 16.46 -14.51
C ASN A 165 1.48 17.22 -13.64
N LEU A 166 1.36 16.88 -12.35
CA LEU A 166 0.52 17.62 -11.40
C LEU A 166 0.96 19.09 -11.31
N LYS A 167 2.27 19.34 -11.19
CA LYS A 167 2.81 20.70 -11.13
C LYS A 167 2.52 21.51 -12.40
N LYS A 168 2.64 20.91 -13.59
CA LYS A 168 2.29 21.58 -14.85
C LYS A 168 0.81 21.96 -14.93
N LEU A 169 -0.08 21.14 -14.38
CA LEU A 169 -1.52 21.43 -14.33
C LEU A 169 -1.82 22.59 -13.37
N GLU A 170 -1.10 22.67 -12.26
CA GLU A 170 -1.18 23.79 -11.32
C GLU A 170 -0.63 25.09 -11.93
N ASP A 171 0.54 25.04 -12.57
CA ASP A 171 1.21 26.19 -13.17
C ASP A 171 0.44 26.77 -14.39
N ASN A 172 -0.20 25.93 -15.20
CA ASN A 172 -1.01 26.36 -16.35
C ASN A 172 -2.43 26.82 -15.95
N GLY A 173 -2.76 26.81 -14.66
CA GLY A 173 -4.10 27.10 -14.14
C GLY A 173 -4.38 28.57 -13.76
N ILE A 174 -3.48 29.50 -14.05
CA ILE A 174 -3.59 30.92 -13.66
C ILE A 174 -3.55 31.83 -14.90
N GLU A 175 -4.63 31.83 -15.68
CA GLU A 175 -5.16 33.06 -16.27
C GLU A 175 -6.58 33.17 -15.70
N VAL A 176 -6.66 33.71 -14.49
CA VAL A 176 -7.89 34.31 -14.01
C VAL A 176 -7.82 35.72 -14.57
N ASP A 177 -8.53 35.98 -15.67
CA ASP A 177 -8.86 37.35 -16.04
C ASP A 177 -9.71 37.88 -14.87
N ASP A 178 -9.09 38.68 -14.00
CA ASP A 178 -9.72 39.37 -12.85
C ASP A 178 -10.64 40.52 -13.32
N ASP A 179 -11.30 40.35 -14.46
CA ASP A 179 -12.28 41.28 -15.01
C ASP A 179 -13.59 40.49 -15.17
N ASP A 180 -14.38 40.38 -14.11
CA ASP A 180 -15.85 40.49 -14.13
C ASP A 180 -16.43 40.10 -12.75
N ASP A 181 -16.82 41.13 -12.00
CA ASP A 181 -17.66 41.07 -10.81
C ASP A 181 -19.05 40.53 -11.18
N ASP A 182 -19.23 39.22 -11.37
CA ASP A 182 -20.57 38.59 -11.44
C ASP A 182 -20.55 37.14 -10.90
N ASP A 183 -21.62 36.81 -10.16
CA ASP A 183 -21.87 35.75 -9.17
C ASP A 183 -21.77 34.26 -9.64
N ASP A 184 -20.96 33.94 -10.66
CA ASP A 184 -20.90 32.59 -11.26
C ASP A 184 -19.73 31.70 -10.76
N GLY A 185 -19.11 32.04 -9.63
CA GLY A 185 -17.98 31.29 -9.04
C GLY A 185 -18.29 29.81 -8.72
N ALA A 186 -19.57 29.43 -8.63
CA ALA A 186 -19.99 28.04 -8.46
C ALA A 186 -19.84 27.20 -9.76
N ASP A 187 -19.95 27.82 -10.93
CA ASP A 187 -19.86 27.11 -12.22
C ASP A 187 -18.41 26.83 -12.60
N LEU A 188 -17.47 27.73 -12.22
CA LEU A 188 -16.03 27.53 -12.42
C LEU A 188 -15.49 26.30 -11.68
N ARG A 189 -15.99 26.03 -10.46
CA ARG A 189 -15.61 24.80 -9.72
C ARG A 189 -16.11 23.53 -10.42
N LYS A 190 -17.32 23.56 -11.01
CA LYS A 190 -17.84 22.45 -11.80
C LYS A 190 -17.07 22.25 -13.11
N GLN A 191 -16.68 23.33 -13.78
CA GLN A 191 -15.80 23.25 -14.94
C GLN A 191 -14.43 22.67 -14.57
N ARG A 192 -13.88 23.01 -13.40
CA ARG A 192 -12.63 22.41 -12.88
C ARG A 192 -12.74 20.89 -12.74
N MET A 193 -13.81 20.41 -12.11
CA MET A 193 -14.07 18.96 -11.99
C MET A 193 -14.23 18.31 -13.37
N SER A 194 -15.02 18.92 -14.27
CA SER A 194 -15.23 18.38 -15.62
C SER A 194 -13.95 18.30 -16.46
N ARG A 195 -12.99 19.23 -16.29
CA ARG A 195 -11.72 19.21 -17.03
C ARG A 195 -10.72 18.23 -16.43
N MET A 196 -10.71 18.04 -15.11
CA MET A 196 -9.90 16.98 -14.50
C MET A 196 -10.39 15.59 -14.96
N ASP A 197 -11.70 15.41 -15.07
CA ASP A 197 -12.29 14.17 -15.62
C ASP A 197 -11.95 13.97 -17.12
N SER A 198 -11.86 15.04 -17.92
CA SER A 198 -11.57 14.90 -19.36
C SER A 198 -10.12 14.50 -19.65
N ILE A 199 -9.17 14.94 -18.83
CA ILE A 199 -7.76 14.52 -18.95
C ILE A 199 -7.59 13.09 -18.46
N ALA A 200 -8.31 12.68 -17.40
CA ALA A 200 -8.35 11.28 -17.00
C ALA A 200 -8.91 10.38 -18.12
N LEU A 201 -9.88 10.88 -18.89
CA LEU A 201 -10.42 10.17 -20.06
C LEU A 201 -9.38 10.04 -21.19
N LEU A 202 -8.53 11.04 -21.40
CA LEU A 202 -7.46 10.98 -22.41
C LEU A 202 -6.33 10.00 -22.05
N ALA A 203 -6.12 9.72 -20.76
CA ALA A 203 -5.18 8.68 -20.33
C ALA A 203 -5.74 7.25 -20.49
N ALA A 204 -7.07 7.10 -20.48
CA ALA A 204 -7.72 5.79 -20.66
C ALA A 204 -7.75 5.30 -22.11
N ASP A 205 -7.58 6.18 -23.10
CA ASP A 205 -7.54 5.81 -24.52
C ASP A 205 -6.13 5.36 -25.02
N GLY A 206 -5.22 5.07 -24.08
CA GLY A 206 -3.97 4.35 -24.33
C GLY A 206 -4.20 2.86 -24.62
N VAL A 207 -4.89 2.59 -25.73
CA VAL A 207 -5.11 1.29 -26.33
C VAL A 207 -3.79 0.56 -26.51
N GLY A 208 -3.74 -0.67 -25.98
CA GLY A 208 -2.56 -1.52 -25.97
C GLY A 208 -1.88 -1.69 -27.33
N MET A 209 -0.56 -1.54 -27.30
CA MET A 209 0.39 -2.19 -28.20
C MET A 209 1.71 -2.36 -27.48
#